data_AF-A0A3P7LCV2-F1
#
_entry.id   AF-A0A3P7LCV2-F1
#
_cell.length_a   1.000
_cell.length_b   1.000
_cell.length_c   1.000
_cell.angle_alpha   90.00
_cell.angle_beta   90.00
_cell.angle_gamma   90.00
#
_symmetry.space_group_name_H-M   'P 1'
#
loop_
_entity.id
_entity.type
_entity.pdbx_description
1 polymer ?
#
loop_
_entity_poly.entity_id
_entity_poly.type
_entity_poly.pdbx_seq_one_letter_code
_entity_poly.pdbx_strand_id
1 'polypeptide(L)'
;MFFDAQLQDFAYLGHSYVAPVAVGISPTGVESLPPIATIPPEAHPFPADDVSVIMTKICSVLSLDASEQPRRILTFFDKKIYKTFFLAKIEPRVYFVTVCPKNQLCNTQITGFLNRIGDAMQLIEISRALRPA
;
A
#
# COMPACT_ATOMS: atom_id res chain seq x y z
N MET A 1 -0.25 4.33 -2.21
CA MET A 1 0.10 3.08 -2.92
C MET A 1 1.59 2.90 -2.83
N PHE A 2 2.06 1.71 -2.47
CA PHE A 2 3.47 1.38 -2.28
C PHE A 2 3.86 0.23 -3.20
N PHE A 3 5.11 0.24 -3.64
CA PHE A 3 5.68 -0.81 -4.49
C PHE A 3 6.85 -1.50 -3.80
N ASP A 4 6.92 -2.82 -3.91
CA ASP A 4 8.05 -3.61 -3.42
C ASP A 4 9.19 -3.60 -4.44
N ALA A 5 10.20 -2.78 -4.14
CA ALA A 5 11.40 -2.63 -4.94
C ALA A 5 12.50 -3.64 -4.57
N GLN A 6 12.35 -4.44 -3.51
CA GLN A 6 13.42 -5.32 -3.02
C GLN A 6 13.85 -6.39 -4.03
N LEU A 7 12.93 -6.78 -4.92
CA LEU A 7 13.15 -7.78 -5.95
C LEU A 7 13.38 -7.15 -7.34
N GLN A 8 13.73 -5.87 -7.41
CA GLN A 8 14.15 -5.26 -8.68
C GLN A 8 15.64 -5.51 -8.91
N ASP A 9 15.98 -5.93 -10.13
CA ASP A 9 17.38 -6.04 -10.59
C ASP A 9 18.03 -4.66 -10.82
N PHE A 10 17.23 -3.58 -10.75
CA PHE A 10 17.64 -2.20 -10.99
C PHE A 10 17.11 -1.31 -9.87
N ALA A 11 17.86 -0.27 -9.51
CA ALA A 11 17.44 0.68 -8.48
C ALA A 11 16.13 1.39 -8.88
N TYR A 12 15.18 1.45 -7.96
CA TYR A 12 13.96 2.24 -8.12
C TYR A 12 14.30 3.74 -8.08
N LEU A 13 14.05 4.46 -9.19
CA LEU A 13 14.42 5.88 -9.34
C LEU A 13 13.26 6.86 -9.09
N GLY A 14 12.15 6.41 -8.50
CA GLY A 14 10.97 7.24 -8.29
C GLY A 14 10.03 7.29 -9.49
N HIS A 15 8.87 7.90 -9.27
CA HIS A 15 7.95 8.27 -10.33
C HIS A 15 7.67 9.76 -10.15
N SER A 16 7.95 10.55 -11.19
CA SER A 16 7.72 12.01 -11.31
C SER A 16 8.98 12.87 -11.22
N TYR A 17 9.05 13.84 -12.14
CA TYR A 17 9.95 14.98 -12.18
C TYR A 17 9.83 15.80 -10.88
N VAL A 18 10.60 15.46 -9.85
CA VAL A 18 10.85 16.34 -8.70
C VAL A 18 12.35 16.48 -8.60
N ALA A 19 12.83 17.73 -8.57
CA ALA A 19 14.25 18.03 -8.49
C ALA A 19 14.89 17.32 -7.28
N PRO A 20 16.17 16.88 -7.37
CA PRO A 20 16.83 16.01 -6.37
C PRO A 20 17.04 16.61 -4.96
N VAL A 21 16.35 17.69 -4.60
CA VAL A 21 16.63 18.52 -3.43
C VAL A 21 15.41 18.58 -2.51
N ALA A 22 15.10 17.45 -1.88
CA ALA A 22 14.32 17.40 -0.65
C ALA A 22 14.76 16.19 0.17
N VAL A 23 16.06 16.12 0.48
CA VAL A 23 16.64 15.08 1.34
C VAL A 23 16.28 15.41 2.79
N GLY A 24 15.03 15.13 3.16
CA GLY A 24 14.69 14.82 4.55
C GLY A 24 15.18 13.40 4.87
N ILE A 25 15.42 13.12 6.14
CA ILE A 25 15.77 11.77 6.61
C ILE A 25 14.56 10.87 6.31
N SER A 26 14.62 10.14 5.21
CA SER A 26 13.56 9.19 4.82
C SER A 26 13.43 8.13 5.92
N PRO A 27 12.21 7.83 6.39
CA PRO A 27 11.99 6.73 7.34
C PRO A 27 12.59 5.43 6.81
N THR A 28 13.20 4.65 7.69
CA THR A 28 13.81 3.35 7.35
C THR A 28 12.77 2.44 6.65
N GLY A 29 13.13 1.85 5.51
CA GLY A 29 12.27 0.96 4.73
C GLY A 29 11.56 1.59 3.54
N VAL A 30 11.51 2.92 3.43
CA VAL A 30 10.92 3.63 2.28
C VAL A 30 11.69 3.36 0.97
N GLU A 31 12.99 3.08 1.04
CA GLU A 31 13.79 2.72 -0.14
C GLU A 31 13.40 1.35 -0.72
N SER A 32 13.02 0.42 0.15
CA SER A 32 12.54 -0.92 -0.24
C SER A 32 11.09 -0.92 -0.66
N LEU A 33 10.27 -0.06 -0.04
CA LEU A 33 8.83 0.05 -0.27
C LEU A 33 8.44 1.50 -0.59
N PRO A 34 8.89 2.06 -1.72
CA PRO A 34 8.59 3.45 -2.06
C PRO A 34 7.09 3.65 -2.29
N PRO A 35 6.54 4.81 -1.89
CA PRO A 35 5.22 5.22 -2.34
C PRO A 35 5.27 5.58 -3.82
N ILE A 36 4.37 4.99 -4.59
CA ILE A 36 4.28 5.16 -6.04
C ILE A 36 3.10 6.02 -6.48
N ALA A 37 2.10 6.18 -5.61
CA ALA A 37 0.98 7.09 -5.83
C ALA A 37 0.34 7.48 -4.49
N THR A 38 -0.09 8.73 -4.39
CA THR A 38 -0.69 9.32 -3.19
C THR A 38 -1.88 10.18 -3.56
N ILE A 39 -2.97 10.03 -2.81
CA ILE A 39 -4.19 10.80 -2.99
C ILE A 39 -4.69 11.22 -1.59
N PRO A 40 -4.96 12.52 -1.37
CA PRO A 40 -4.71 13.63 -2.29
C PRO A 40 -3.20 13.93 -2.43
N PRO A 41 -2.72 14.51 -3.55
CA PRO A 41 -1.28 14.71 -3.79
C PRO A 41 -0.58 15.57 -2.75
N GLU A 42 -1.30 16.52 -2.14
CA GLU A 42 -0.80 17.44 -1.11
C GLU A 42 -0.52 16.73 0.22
N ALA A 43 -0.91 15.46 0.37
CA ALA A 43 -0.57 14.64 1.52
C ALA A 43 0.92 14.21 1.54
N HIS A 44 1.70 14.60 0.54
CA HIS A 44 3.14 14.46 0.52
C HIS A 44 3.87 15.70 1.08
N PRO A 45 4.94 15.52 1.88
CA PRO A 45 5.48 14.25 2.37
C PRO A 45 4.59 13.63 3.45
N PHE A 46 4.54 12.29 3.48
CA PHE A 46 3.74 11.57 4.48
C PHE A 46 4.26 11.85 5.90
N PRO A 47 3.38 11.92 6.91
CA PRO A 47 3.80 11.95 8.30
C PRO A 47 4.67 10.73 8.62
N ALA A 48 5.85 10.95 9.21
CA ALA A 48 6.81 9.88 9.49
C ALA A 48 6.21 8.74 10.35
N ASP A 49 5.32 9.08 11.28
CA ASP A 49 4.63 8.10 12.12
C ASP A 49 3.69 7.20 11.32
N ASP A 50 2.97 7.75 10.34
CA ASP A 50 2.08 6.98 9.46
C ASP A 50 2.91 5.98 8.64
N VAL A 51 4.03 6.44 8.06
CA VAL A 51 4.94 5.59 7.28
C VAL A 51 5.51 4.47 8.13
N SER A 52 5.97 4.75 9.35
CA SER A 52 6.53 3.75 10.27
C SER A 52 5.52 2.63 10.58
N VAL A 53 4.28 3.00 10.89
CA VAL A 53 3.18 2.06 11.15
C VAL A 53 2.88 1.21 9.92
N ILE A 54 2.81 1.85 8.74
CA ILE A 54 2.54 1.19 7.47
C ILE A 54 3.66 0.18 7.14
N MET A 55 4.92 0.60 7.20
CA MET A 55 6.07 -0.25 6.87
C MET A 55 6.17 -1.44 7.81
N THR A 56 5.97 -1.21 9.11
CA THR A 56 5.95 -2.31 10.09
C THR A 56 4.89 -3.35 9.73
N LYS A 57 3.71 -2.90 9.29
CA LYS A 57 2.60 -3.79 8.94
C LYS A 57 2.81 -4.49 7.61
N ILE A 58 3.31 -3.81 6.59
CA ILE A 58 3.70 -4.44 5.33
C ILE A 58 4.76 -5.51 5.61
N CYS A 59 5.82 -5.19 6.36
CA CYS A 59 6.87 -6.15 6.69
C CYS A 59 6.38 -7.38 7.47
N SER A 60 5.40 -7.20 8.36
CA SER A 60 4.78 -8.34 9.07
C SER A 60 3.91 -9.24 8.19
N VAL A 61 3.57 -8.79 6.98
CA VAL A 61 2.63 -9.42 6.05
C VAL A 61 3.34 -9.85 4.75
N LEU A 62 4.59 -9.42 4.54
CA LEU A 62 5.44 -9.78 3.40
C LEU A 62 5.58 -11.29 3.20
N SER A 63 5.57 -12.07 4.28
CA SER A 63 5.65 -13.53 4.27
C SER A 63 4.37 -14.23 3.83
N LEU A 64 3.27 -13.50 3.64
CA LEU A 64 2.02 -14.06 3.11
C LEU A 64 2.05 -14.00 1.58
N ASP A 65 1.99 -15.20 1.00
CA ASP A 65 1.86 -15.36 -0.44
C ASP A 65 0.52 -14.74 -0.88
N ALA A 66 0.56 -13.76 -1.79
CA ALA A 66 -0.63 -13.10 -2.30
C ALA A 66 -1.58 -14.10 -3.00
N SER A 67 -1.03 -15.25 -3.41
CA SER A 67 -1.74 -16.39 -3.97
C SER A 67 -2.65 -17.11 -2.96
N GLU A 68 -2.26 -17.19 -1.68
CA GLU A 68 -3.03 -17.93 -0.66
C GLU A 68 -4.21 -17.13 -0.09
N GLN A 69 -4.06 -15.81 0.02
CA GLN A 69 -5.09 -14.93 0.57
C GLN A 69 -5.33 -13.72 -0.34
N PRO A 70 -5.79 -13.96 -1.59
CA PRO A 70 -6.16 -12.88 -2.47
C PRO A 70 -7.23 -12.01 -1.79
N ARG A 71 -7.07 -10.69 -1.88
CA ARG A 71 -8.03 -9.70 -1.36
C ARG A 71 -8.11 -9.62 0.17
N ARG A 72 -7.13 -10.14 0.92
CA ARG A 72 -7.08 -9.89 2.36
C ARG A 72 -6.81 -8.41 2.64
N ILE A 73 -7.78 -7.77 3.28
CA ILE A 73 -7.65 -6.41 3.80
C ILE A 73 -7.33 -6.51 5.29
N LEU A 74 -6.19 -5.96 5.69
CA LEU A 74 -5.79 -5.85 7.08
C LEU A 74 -6.22 -4.49 7.61
N THR A 75 -7.15 -4.53 8.55
CA THR A 75 -7.67 -3.33 9.21
C THR A 75 -7.16 -3.27 10.64
N PHE A 76 -6.57 -2.14 11.02
CA PHE A 76 -6.03 -1.95 12.36
C PHE A 76 -6.08 -0.48 12.78
N PHE A 77 -6.21 -0.25 14.09
CA PHE A 77 -6.24 1.08 14.70
C PHE A 77 -4.98 1.27 15.53
N ASP A 78 -4.22 2.32 15.24
CA ASP A 78 -3.07 2.70 16.04
C ASP A 78 -3.51 3.70 17.11
N LYS A 79 -3.38 3.31 18.39
CA LYS A 79 -3.78 4.13 19.54
C LYS A 79 -2.85 5.32 19.78
N LYS A 80 -1.60 5.28 19.34
CA LYS A 80 -0.61 6.33 19.57
C LYS A 80 -0.87 7.54 18.68
N ILE A 81 -1.15 7.30 17.41
CA ILE A 81 -1.45 8.35 16.42
C ILE A 81 -2.95 8.53 16.16
N TYR A 82 -3.79 7.73 16.81
CA TYR A 82 -5.24 7.80 16.75
C TYR A 82 -5.82 7.69 15.32
N LYS A 83 -5.22 6.81 14.50
CA LYS A 83 -5.60 6.60 13.10
C LYS A 83 -5.95 5.14 12.83
N THR A 84 -6.90 4.92 11.93
CA THR A 84 -7.20 3.59 11.38
C THR A 84 -6.53 3.42 10.04
N PHE A 85 -5.98 2.25 9.79
CA PHE A 85 -5.31 1.88 8.56
C PHE A 85 -6.01 0.67 7.94
N PHE A 86 -6.15 0.71 6.63
CA PHE A 86 -6.60 -0.41 5.81
C PHE A 86 -5.50 -0.72 4.82
N LEU A 87 -4.85 -1.86 4.99
CA LEU A 87 -3.75 -2.33 4.14
C LEU A 87 -4.24 -3.50 3.29
N ALA A 88 -4.08 -3.41 1.98
CA ALA A 88 -4.40 -4.48 1.03
C ALA A 88 -3.20 -4.73 0.12
N LYS A 89 -2.83 -6.00 -0.09
CA LYS A 89 -1.87 -6.41 -1.11
C LYS A 89 -2.65 -6.70 -2.38
N ILE A 90 -2.55 -5.81 -3.38
CA ILE A 90 -3.37 -5.90 -4.60
C ILE A 90 -2.71 -6.78 -5.64
N GLU A 91 -1.39 -6.65 -5.80
CA GLU A 91 -0.54 -7.47 -6.67
C GLU A 91 0.69 -7.93 -5.87
N PRO A 92 1.47 -8.95 -6.32
CA PRO A 92 2.61 -9.48 -5.56
C PRO A 92 3.58 -8.42 -5.03
N ARG A 93 3.76 -7.32 -5.78
CA ARG A 93 4.64 -6.20 -5.42
C ARG A 93 3.92 -4.88 -5.16
N VAL A 94 2.59 -4.86 -5.09
CA VAL A 94 1.83 -3.60 -4.95
C VAL A 94 0.93 -3.64 -3.72
N TYR A 95 1.12 -2.66 -2.85
CA TYR A 95 0.34 -2.46 -1.63
C TYR A 95 -0.49 -1.19 -1.71
N PHE A 96 -1.76 -1.30 -1.33
CA PHE A 96 -2.67 -0.18 -1.19
C PHE A 96 -2.92 0.08 0.30
N VAL A 97 -2.84 1.35 0.70
CA VAL A 97 -3.09 1.76 2.09
C VAL A 97 -4.06 2.93 2.09
N THR A 98 -5.13 2.81 2.89
CA THR A 98 -6.02 3.92 3.24
C THR A 98 -5.82 4.28 4.70
N VAL A 99 -5.68 5.58 4.98
CA VAL A 99 -5.48 6.12 6.33
C VAL A 99 -6.69 6.96 6.71
N CYS A 100 -7.27 6.71 7.88
CA CYS A 100 -8.44 7.43 8.39
C CYS A 100 -8.12 8.11 9.73
N PRO A 101 -8.46 9.42 9.89
CA PRO A 101 -8.12 10.20 11.09
C PRO A 101 -8.99 9.90 12.32
N LYS A 102 -9.70 8.76 12.34
CA LYS A 102 -10.63 8.34 13.40
C LYS A 102 -10.63 6.82 13.52
N ASN A 103 -11.16 6.29 14.62
CA ASN A 103 -11.43 4.86 14.75
C ASN A 103 -12.56 4.44 13.81
N GLN A 104 -12.22 3.64 12.79
CA GLN A 104 -13.14 3.20 11.74
C GLN A 104 -12.96 1.72 11.40
N LEU A 105 -12.57 0.87 12.38
CA LEU A 105 -12.25 -0.54 12.17
C LEU A 105 -13.29 -1.36 11.38
N CYS A 106 -14.57 -0.99 11.45
CA CYS A 106 -15.67 -1.69 10.79
C CYS A 106 -16.23 -0.94 9.56
N ASN A 107 -15.45 -0.06 8.93
CA ASN A 107 -15.93 0.73 7.80
C ASN A 107 -16.04 -0.13 6.52
N THR A 108 -17.23 -0.66 6.28
CA THR A 108 -17.54 -1.51 5.11
C THR A 108 -17.43 -0.77 3.78
N GLN A 109 -17.59 0.56 3.76
CA GLN A 109 -17.45 1.34 2.53
C GLN A 109 -16.01 1.38 2.05
N ILE A 110 -15.04 1.53 2.97
CA ILE A 110 -13.61 1.52 2.66
C ILE A 110 -13.19 0.13 2.21
N THR A 111 -13.62 -0.91 2.92
CA THR A 111 -13.36 -2.30 2.52
C THR A 111 -13.93 -2.59 1.13
N GLY A 112 -15.17 -2.16 0.85
CA GLY A 112 -15.79 -2.32 -0.47
C GLY A 112 -15.08 -1.56 -1.57
N PHE A 113 -14.60 -0.34 -1.29
CA PHE A 113 -13.79 0.45 -2.21
C PHE A 113 -12.46 -0.25 -2.56
N LEU A 114 -11.74 -0.74 -1.54
CA LEU A 114 -10.48 -1.46 -1.75
C LEU A 114 -10.67 -2.76 -2.54
N ASN A 115 -11.76 -3.48 -2.29
CA ASN A 115 -12.11 -4.67 -3.07
C ASN A 115 -12.34 -4.32 -4.55
N ARG A 116 -13.08 -3.24 -4.86
CA ARG A 116 -13.30 -2.81 -6.24
C ARG A 116 -12.01 -2.39 -6.95
N ILE A 117 -11.09 -1.75 -6.24
CA ILE A 117 -9.75 -1.45 -6.76
C ILE A 117 -8.99 -2.75 -7.06
N GLY A 118 -9.08 -3.73 -6.15
CA GLY A 118 -8.52 -5.06 -6.36
C GLY A 118 -9.08 -5.72 -7.62
N ASP A 119 -10.39 -5.77 -7.77
CA ASP A 119 -11.08 -6.34 -8.95
C ASP A 119 -10.62 -5.70 -10.26
N ALA A 120 -10.38 -4.39 -10.26
CA ALA A 120 -9.98 -3.65 -11.46
C ALA A 120 -8.49 -3.82 -11.83
N MET A 121 -7.63 -4.12 -10.86
CA MET A 121 -6.17 -4.17 -11.08
C MET A 121 -5.61 -5.60 -11.13
N GLN A 122 -6.28 -6.59 -10.54
CA GLN A 122 -5.76 -7.95 -10.45
C GLN A 122 -5.77 -8.67 -11.81
N LEU A 123 -4.57 -8.82 -12.39
CA LEU A 123 -4.37 -9.47 -13.70
C LEU A 123 -4.81 -10.94 -13.70
N ILE A 124 -4.76 -11.61 -12.54
CA ILE A 124 -5.22 -13.00 -12.38
C ILE A 124 -6.72 -13.14 -12.68
N GLU A 125 -7.52 -12.13 -12.37
CA GLU A 125 -8.97 -12.17 -12.60
C GLU A 125 -9.31 -11.86 -14.06
N ILE A 126 -8.61 -10.88 -14.63
CA ILE A 126 -8.70 -10.56 -16.07
C ILE A 126 -8.33 -11.79 -16.90
N SER A 127 -7.23 -12.47 -16.55
CA SER A 127 -6.80 -13.68 -17.26
C SER A 127 -7.71 -14.89 -17.03
N ARG A 128 -8.34 -15.02 -15.86
CA ARG A 128 -9.39 -16.04 -15.62
C ARG A 128 -10.63 -15.81 -16.47
N ALA A 129 -11.07 -14.55 -16.61
CA ALA A 129 -12.23 -14.20 -17.43
C ALA A 129 -12.01 -14.45 -18.94
N LEU A 130 -10.75 -14.52 -19.39
CA LEU A 130 -10.37 -14.81 -20.77
C LEU A 130 -10.31 -16.32 -21.09
N ARG A 131 -10.45 -17.23 -20.11
CA ARG A 131 -10.52 -18.65 -20.41
C ARG A 131 -11.89 -18.98 -21.04
N PRO A 132 -11.92 -19.65 -22.22
CA PRO A 132 -13.18 -20.13 -22.77
C PRO A 132 -13.82 -21.15 -21.82
N ALA A 133 -15.14 -21.08 -21.70
CA ALA A 133 -15.96 -21.96 -20.88
C ALA A 133 -15.80 -23.45 -21.26
#